data_AF-A0A7X4B8E1-F1
#
_entry.id   AF-A0A7X4B8E1-F1
#
_cell.length_a   1.000
_cell.length_b   1.000
_cell.length_c   1.000
_cell.angle_alpha   90.00
_cell.angle_beta   90.00
_cell.angle_gamma   90.00
#
_symmetry.space_group_name_H-M   'P 1'
#
loop_
_entity.id
_entity.type
_entity.pdbx_description
1 polymer ?
#
loop_
_entity_poly.entity_id
_entity_poly.type
_entity_poly.pdbx_seq_one_letter_code
_entity_poly.pdbx_strand_id
1 'polypeptide(L)'
;MTFKTLLATIQDYKQAGISLETLTTLLNDAFGDWLASQGVSHLMMLGDNTVCLNVRGKLKHAHPASGIKFRSRFLVISLDEVEEEPETIAEALKSYTSDGDGAYVWIIPDGYMAALTPAEQEWEKHGGGYFSHESICISNTADIDTRCLLEVLYEDITLENVSCEFDVPAHRSVHYRLDKLMDEKGEPLIAKDAPVSYKITSRDARVVVQGSRILTSGENSAFASFGTVMAWCPV
;
A
#
# COMPACT_ATOMS: atom_id res chain seq x y z
N MET A 1 2.18 8.84 -21.02
CA MET A 1 3.25 8.06 -21.67
C MET A 1 2.66 6.75 -22.19
N THR A 2 3.29 6.10 -23.17
CA THR A 2 2.87 4.81 -23.74
C THR A 2 4.08 3.91 -23.93
N PHE A 3 3.87 2.60 -24.14
CA PHE A 3 4.95 1.68 -24.50
C PHE A 3 5.63 2.09 -25.81
N LYS A 4 4.89 2.63 -26.78
CA LYS A 4 5.48 3.20 -28.00
C LYS A 4 6.50 4.30 -27.71
N THR A 5 6.17 5.24 -26.81
CA THR A 5 7.09 6.31 -26.40
C THR A 5 8.32 5.74 -25.67
N LEU A 6 8.13 4.73 -24.80
CA LEU A 6 9.23 4.05 -24.13
C LEU A 6 10.19 3.41 -25.13
N LEU A 7 9.68 2.61 -26.10
CA LEU A 7 10.49 1.96 -27.11
C LEU A 7 11.26 2.96 -27.98
N ALA A 8 10.62 4.05 -28.42
CA ALA A 8 11.29 5.10 -29.17
C ALA A 8 12.43 5.73 -28.36
N THR A 9 12.21 6.00 -27.07
CA THR A 9 13.23 6.60 -26.19
C THR A 9 14.42 5.65 -25.97
N ILE A 10 14.16 4.34 -25.86
CA ILE A 10 15.21 3.32 -25.81
C ILE A 10 16.10 3.41 -27.06
N GLN A 11 15.50 3.52 -28.25
CA GLN A 11 16.26 3.63 -29.49
C GLN A 11 17.07 4.93 -29.57
N ASP A 12 16.48 6.06 -29.16
CA ASP A 12 17.18 7.37 -29.13
C ASP A 12 18.43 7.31 -28.24
N TYR A 13 18.31 6.74 -27.05
CA TYR A 13 19.45 6.59 -26.15
C TYR A 13 20.50 5.61 -26.68
N LYS A 14 20.09 4.51 -27.32
CA LYS A 14 21.03 3.56 -27.94
C LYS A 14 21.82 4.21 -29.06
N GLN A 15 21.20 5.07 -29.86
CA GLN A 15 21.90 5.85 -30.90
C GLN A 15 22.92 6.84 -30.33
N ALA A 16 22.70 7.31 -29.10
CA ALA A 16 23.66 8.14 -28.38
C ALA A 16 24.87 7.35 -27.82
N GLY A 17 24.87 6.02 -27.93
CA GLY A 17 25.99 5.16 -27.53
C GLY A 17 26.23 5.10 -26.02
N ILE A 18 25.20 5.34 -25.20
CA ILE A 18 25.32 5.23 -23.74
C ILE A 18 25.36 3.76 -23.29
N SER A 19 25.97 3.51 -22.13
CA SER A 19 26.04 2.15 -21.56
C SER A 19 24.64 1.63 -21.18
N LEU A 20 24.46 0.30 -21.17
CA LEU A 20 23.19 -0.32 -20.75
C LEU A 20 22.79 0.00 -19.30
N GLU A 21 23.78 0.17 -18.42
CA GLU A 21 23.55 0.58 -17.03
C GLU A 21 23.01 2.02 -16.98
N THR A 22 23.67 2.96 -17.67
CA THR A 22 23.21 4.35 -17.76
C THR A 22 21.83 4.45 -18.41
N LEU A 23 21.59 3.68 -19.48
CA LEU A 23 20.29 3.59 -20.14
C LEU A 23 19.20 3.12 -19.16
N THR A 24 19.47 2.05 -18.42
CA THR A 24 18.55 1.52 -17.41
C THR A 24 18.19 2.59 -16.38
N THR A 25 19.17 3.31 -15.84
CA THR A 25 18.94 4.39 -14.87
C THR A 25 18.07 5.50 -15.48
N LEU A 26 18.44 6.04 -16.64
CA LEU A 26 17.71 7.13 -17.29
C LEU A 26 16.26 6.75 -17.62
N LEU A 27 16.01 5.51 -18.04
CA LEU A 27 14.66 5.03 -18.32
C LEU A 27 13.81 4.94 -17.05
N ASN A 28 14.37 4.48 -15.93
CA ASN A 28 13.62 4.44 -14.67
C ASN A 28 13.40 5.84 -14.09
N ASP A 29 14.34 6.76 -14.27
CA ASP A 29 14.15 8.17 -13.87
C ASP A 29 13.06 8.84 -14.70
N ALA A 30 13.03 8.59 -16.01
CA ALA A 30 12.08 9.23 -16.93
C ALA A 30 10.68 8.58 -16.91
N PHE A 31 10.60 7.25 -16.75
CA PHE A 31 9.35 6.49 -16.88
C PHE A 31 8.90 5.81 -15.58
N GLY A 32 9.65 5.91 -14.48
CA GLY A 32 9.41 5.14 -13.25
C GLY A 32 7.98 5.25 -12.71
N ASP A 33 7.45 6.47 -12.57
CA ASP A 33 6.08 6.70 -12.10
C ASP A 33 5.02 6.13 -13.04
N TRP A 34 5.25 6.27 -14.35
CA TRP A 34 4.34 5.71 -15.35
C TRP A 34 4.42 4.18 -15.37
N LEU A 35 5.61 3.58 -15.32
CA LEU A 35 5.80 2.14 -15.20
C LEU A 35 5.12 1.60 -13.95
N ALA A 36 5.26 2.29 -12.82
CA ALA A 36 4.58 1.93 -11.57
C ALA A 36 3.05 1.92 -11.74
N SER A 37 2.48 2.87 -12.48
CA SER A 37 1.04 2.89 -12.81
C SER A 37 0.61 1.72 -13.69
N GLN A 38 1.53 1.08 -14.41
CA GLN A 38 1.30 -0.13 -15.21
C GLN A 38 1.60 -1.42 -14.42
N GLY A 39 1.84 -1.32 -13.10
CA GLY A 39 2.23 -2.46 -12.28
C GLY A 39 3.68 -2.91 -12.52
N VAL A 40 4.54 -2.09 -13.10
CA VAL A 40 5.97 -2.37 -13.28
C VAL A 40 6.77 -1.61 -12.23
N SER A 41 7.52 -2.33 -11.40
CA SER A 41 8.38 -1.74 -10.36
C SER A 41 9.72 -1.24 -10.88
N HIS A 42 10.24 -1.89 -11.92
CA HIS A 42 11.56 -1.59 -12.44
C HIS A 42 11.70 -2.12 -13.86
N LEU A 43 12.44 -1.39 -14.68
CA LEU A 43 12.88 -1.81 -16.01
C LEU A 43 14.39 -2.04 -16.00
N MET A 44 14.87 -3.10 -16.63
CA MET A 44 16.31 -3.38 -16.79
C MET A 44 16.63 -3.75 -18.23
N MET A 45 17.65 -3.13 -18.82
CA MET A 45 18.22 -3.58 -20.09
C MET A 45 19.09 -4.81 -19.85
N LEU A 46 18.76 -5.95 -20.46
CA LEU A 46 19.56 -7.19 -20.39
C LEU A 46 20.56 -7.31 -21.53
N GLY A 47 20.38 -6.51 -22.59
CA GLY A 47 21.21 -6.45 -23.78
C GLY A 47 20.62 -5.42 -24.73
N ASP A 48 21.23 -5.25 -25.90
CA ASP A 48 20.79 -4.22 -26.85
C ASP A 48 19.34 -4.44 -27.30
N ASN A 49 18.92 -5.69 -27.49
CA ASN A 49 17.58 -6.02 -27.97
C ASN A 49 16.67 -6.64 -26.91
N THR A 50 16.99 -6.52 -25.62
CA THR A 50 16.25 -7.23 -24.58
C THR A 50 16.03 -6.40 -23.34
N VAL A 51 14.77 -6.29 -22.94
CA VAL A 51 14.33 -5.60 -21.73
C VAL A 51 13.68 -6.58 -20.78
N CYS A 52 13.96 -6.42 -19.49
CA CYS A 52 13.27 -7.09 -18.40
C CYS A 52 12.41 -6.08 -17.65
N LEU A 53 11.11 -6.37 -17.49
CA LEU A 53 10.20 -5.60 -16.65
C LEU A 53 9.89 -6.39 -15.38
N ASN A 54 10.25 -5.86 -14.21
CA ASN A 54 9.89 -6.46 -12.93
C ASN A 54 8.47 -6.04 -12.54
N VAL A 55 7.54 -7.00 -12.50
CA VAL A 55 6.10 -6.76 -12.32
C VAL A 55 5.72 -6.87 -10.84
N ARG A 56 4.91 -5.91 -10.36
CA ARG A 56 4.33 -5.86 -9.00
C ARG A 56 3.13 -6.80 -8.92
N GLY A 57 3.44 -8.10 -8.93
CA GLY A 57 2.42 -9.12 -9.10
C GLY A 57 2.98 -10.52 -9.18
N LYS A 58 2.06 -11.47 -9.39
CA LYS A 58 2.37 -12.83 -9.79
C LYS A 58 1.63 -13.19 -11.06
N LEU A 59 2.28 -13.96 -11.93
CA LEU A 59 1.67 -14.47 -13.15
C LEU A 59 0.43 -15.34 -12.83
N LYS A 60 -0.75 -14.97 -13.36
CA LYS A 60 -1.99 -15.73 -13.26
C LYS A 60 -2.01 -16.86 -14.29
N HIS A 61 -1.78 -16.50 -15.54
CA HIS A 61 -1.78 -17.40 -16.70
C HIS A 61 -0.81 -16.87 -17.74
N ALA A 62 -0.04 -17.75 -18.39
CA ALA A 62 0.75 -17.37 -19.56
C ALA A 62 -0.09 -17.58 -20.82
N HIS A 63 0.04 -16.69 -21.79
CA HIS A 63 -0.48 -16.88 -23.13
C HIS A 63 0.64 -16.68 -24.17
N PRO A 64 0.53 -17.24 -25.38
CA PRO A 64 1.49 -16.97 -26.44
C PRO A 64 1.48 -15.50 -26.82
N ALA A 65 2.64 -14.85 -26.76
CA ALA A 65 2.86 -13.48 -27.23
C ALA A 65 4.24 -13.41 -27.88
N SER A 66 4.31 -12.95 -29.14
CA SER A 66 5.59 -12.82 -29.86
C SER A 66 6.53 -11.88 -29.10
N GLY A 67 7.81 -12.19 -29.04
CA GLY A 67 8.80 -11.37 -28.33
C GLY A 67 8.70 -11.35 -26.80
N ILE A 68 7.68 -11.96 -26.19
CA ILE A 68 7.44 -11.86 -24.74
C ILE A 68 7.58 -13.22 -24.05
N LYS A 69 8.43 -13.26 -23.02
CA LYS A 69 8.62 -14.42 -22.15
C LYS A 69 8.11 -14.10 -20.75
N PHE A 70 7.03 -14.76 -20.36
CA PHE A 70 6.44 -14.66 -19.02
C PHE A 70 7.30 -15.39 -17.98
N ARG A 71 7.49 -14.78 -16.80
CA ARG A 71 8.06 -15.41 -15.61
C ARG A 71 7.16 -15.11 -14.42
N SER A 72 7.45 -15.70 -13.26
CA SER A 72 6.57 -15.58 -12.10
C SER A 72 6.33 -14.12 -11.66
N ARG A 73 7.36 -13.27 -11.74
CA ARG A 73 7.31 -11.86 -11.30
C ARG A 73 7.90 -10.87 -12.30
N PHE A 74 8.30 -11.31 -13.49
CA PHE A 74 8.89 -10.42 -14.48
C PHE A 74 8.60 -10.88 -15.91
N LEU A 75 8.70 -9.95 -16.84
CA LEU A 75 8.57 -10.19 -18.27
C LEU A 75 9.93 -9.92 -18.92
N VAL A 76 10.32 -10.77 -19.87
CA VAL A 76 11.46 -10.50 -20.75
C VAL A 76 10.92 -10.24 -22.15
N ILE A 77 11.33 -9.13 -22.74
CA ILE A 77 10.79 -8.56 -23.98
C ILE A 77 11.93 -8.41 -24.99
N SER A 78 11.74 -8.97 -26.19
CA SER A 78 12.56 -8.77 -27.38
C SER A 78 12.08 -7.50 -28.08
N LEU A 79 12.92 -6.46 -28.18
CA LEU A 79 12.47 -5.13 -28.64
C LEU A 79 12.06 -5.17 -30.12
N ASP A 80 12.87 -5.80 -30.98
CA ASP A 80 12.59 -5.92 -32.42
C ASP A 80 11.29 -6.68 -32.71
N GLU A 81 10.89 -7.61 -31.84
CA GLU A 81 9.65 -8.40 -32.03
C GLU A 81 8.39 -7.67 -31.58
N VAL A 82 8.51 -6.63 -30.75
CA VAL A 82 7.36 -5.86 -30.22
C VAL A 82 7.31 -4.42 -30.75
N GLU A 83 8.29 -4.00 -31.56
CA GLU A 83 8.41 -2.63 -32.07
C GLU A 83 7.17 -2.19 -32.88
N GLU A 84 6.64 -3.09 -33.71
CA GLU A 84 5.46 -2.82 -34.54
C GLU A 84 4.14 -2.85 -33.75
N GLU A 85 4.11 -3.58 -32.63
CA GLU A 85 2.91 -3.76 -31.81
C GLU A 85 3.20 -3.57 -30.31
N PRO A 86 3.61 -2.37 -29.86
CA PRO A 86 4.04 -2.11 -28.48
C PRO A 86 2.93 -2.34 -27.43
N GLU A 87 1.66 -2.29 -27.84
CA GLU A 87 0.51 -2.55 -26.97
C GLU A 87 0.43 -4.02 -26.50
N THR A 88 1.13 -4.94 -27.18
CA THR A 88 1.28 -6.33 -26.72
C THR A 88 1.93 -6.42 -25.34
N ILE A 89 2.77 -5.45 -24.97
CA ILE A 89 3.38 -5.35 -23.64
C ILE A 89 2.31 -5.05 -22.58
N ALA A 90 1.42 -4.09 -22.86
CA ALA A 90 0.32 -3.75 -21.97
C ALA A 90 -0.64 -4.93 -21.78
N GLU A 91 -0.95 -5.66 -22.85
CA GLU A 91 -1.78 -6.87 -22.78
C GLU A 91 -1.10 -7.99 -21.99
N ALA A 92 0.20 -8.20 -22.19
CA ALA A 92 0.97 -9.18 -21.43
C ALA A 92 0.97 -8.86 -19.92
N LEU A 93 1.03 -7.58 -19.53
CA LEU A 93 0.98 -7.18 -18.11
C LEU A 93 -0.34 -7.55 -17.43
N LYS A 94 -1.47 -7.58 -18.15
CA LYS A 94 -2.78 -8.03 -17.61
C LYS A 94 -2.81 -9.51 -17.20
N SER A 95 -1.80 -10.28 -17.61
CA SER A 95 -1.62 -11.67 -17.19
C SER A 95 -1.13 -11.81 -15.74
N TYR A 96 -0.74 -10.72 -15.08
CA TYR A 96 -0.27 -10.70 -13.70
C TYR A 96 -1.35 -10.18 -12.75
N THR A 97 -1.34 -10.66 -11.51
CA THR A 97 -2.07 -10.02 -10.40
C THR A 97 -1.47 -8.66 -10.10
N SER A 98 -2.28 -7.74 -9.59
CA SER A 98 -1.76 -6.61 -8.83
C SER A 98 -1.52 -7.04 -7.39
N ASP A 99 -0.29 -6.88 -6.89
CA ASP A 99 0.03 -6.99 -5.46
C ASP A 99 -0.43 -5.73 -4.68
N GLY A 100 -1.03 -4.73 -5.35
CA GLY A 100 -1.53 -3.49 -4.76
C GLY A 100 -0.51 -2.34 -4.68
N ASP A 101 -0.99 -1.18 -4.25
CA ASP A 101 -0.20 0.02 -3.99
C ASP A 101 0.24 0.11 -2.53
N GLY A 102 1.24 0.95 -2.26
CA GLY A 102 1.72 1.19 -0.90
C GLY A 102 2.80 0.22 -0.46
N ALA A 103 2.72 -0.32 0.75
CA ALA A 103 3.78 -1.13 1.36
C ALA A 103 3.19 -2.25 2.23
N TYR A 104 4.04 -3.19 2.63
CA TYR A 104 3.69 -4.27 3.54
C TYR A 104 3.81 -3.90 5.01
N VAL A 105 4.59 -2.87 5.34
CA VAL A 105 4.84 -2.43 6.72
C VAL A 105 4.57 -0.94 6.81
N TRP A 106 3.82 -0.54 7.83
CA TRP A 106 3.48 0.84 8.12
C TRP A 106 3.61 1.13 9.61
N ILE A 107 4.03 2.34 9.96
CA ILE A 107 4.25 2.79 11.34
C ILE A 107 3.53 4.13 11.55
N ILE A 108 2.72 4.20 12.60
CA ILE A 108 2.08 5.43 13.06
C ILE A 108 2.66 5.71 14.45
N PRO A 109 3.55 6.71 14.59
CA PRO A 109 4.24 6.95 15.86
C PRO A 109 3.34 7.59 16.94
N ASP A 110 2.29 8.31 16.54
CA ASP A 110 1.36 8.99 17.46
C ASP A 110 0.00 8.28 17.51
N GLY A 111 -0.22 7.53 18.59
CA GLY A 111 -1.48 6.93 18.99
C GLY A 111 -1.81 7.31 20.43
N TYR A 112 -3.09 7.60 20.69
CA TYR A 112 -3.58 7.95 22.02
C TYR A 112 -5.09 7.73 22.04
N MET A 113 -5.50 6.69 22.76
CA MET A 113 -6.90 6.35 22.90
C MET A 113 -7.46 7.02 24.16
N ALA A 114 -8.10 8.18 24.02
CA ALA A 114 -8.68 8.91 25.14
C ALA A 114 -9.81 8.10 25.83
N ALA A 115 -9.88 8.17 27.16
CA ALA A 115 -11.08 7.75 27.88
C ALA A 115 -12.26 8.67 27.53
N LEU A 116 -13.44 8.08 27.38
CA LEU A 116 -14.66 8.83 27.11
C LEU A 116 -15.17 9.51 28.38
N THR A 117 -15.53 10.78 28.26
CA THR A 117 -16.31 11.48 29.28
C THR A 117 -17.69 10.81 29.47
N PRO A 118 -18.39 11.03 30.61
CA PRO A 118 -19.72 10.46 30.81
C PRO A 118 -20.72 10.82 29.71
N ALA A 119 -20.63 12.03 29.14
CA ALA A 119 -21.47 12.45 28.02
C ALA A 119 -21.15 11.66 26.74
N GLU A 120 -19.87 11.49 26.41
CA GLU A 120 -19.44 10.69 25.26
C GLU A 120 -19.82 9.22 25.39
N GLN A 121 -19.78 8.65 26.60
CA GLN A 121 -20.24 7.27 26.85
C GLN A 121 -21.74 7.12 26.57
N GLU A 122 -22.55 8.12 26.91
CA GLU A 122 -23.97 8.13 26.55
C GLU A 122 -24.17 8.26 25.03
N TRP A 123 -23.38 9.11 24.36
CA TRP A 123 -23.45 9.24 22.90
C TRP A 123 -23.01 7.99 22.15
N GLU A 124 -21.99 7.28 22.66
CA GLU A 124 -21.54 6.02 22.08
C GLU A 124 -22.65 4.95 22.12
N LYS A 125 -23.38 4.86 23.24
CA LYS A 125 -24.42 3.85 23.44
C LYS A 125 -25.74 4.20 22.77
N HIS A 126 -26.14 5.47 22.86
CA HIS A 126 -27.51 5.90 22.54
C HIS A 126 -27.57 6.88 21.37
N GLY A 127 -26.43 7.32 20.84
CA GLY A 127 -26.36 8.40 19.86
C GLY A 127 -26.55 9.79 20.47
N GLY A 128 -26.54 10.82 19.62
CA GLY A 128 -26.72 12.23 20.05
C GLY A 128 -25.48 13.11 19.91
N GLY A 129 -24.33 12.54 19.56
CA GLY A 129 -23.08 13.27 19.27
C GLY A 129 -22.00 12.35 18.67
N TYR A 130 -20.87 12.93 18.29
CA TYR A 130 -19.62 12.23 18.03
C TYR A 130 -18.84 12.03 19.34
N PHE A 131 -18.07 10.95 19.43
CA PHE A 131 -17.22 10.68 20.60
C PHE A 131 -15.79 10.43 20.16
N SER A 132 -14.86 10.69 21.08
CA SER A 132 -13.43 10.54 20.85
C SER A 132 -13.06 9.10 20.48
N HIS A 133 -12.35 8.91 19.37
CA HIS A 133 -11.86 7.60 18.95
C HIS A 133 -10.71 7.73 17.95
N GLU A 134 -10.02 6.61 17.75
CA GLU A 134 -9.02 6.46 16.70
C GLU A 134 -9.44 5.40 15.68
N SER A 135 -9.05 5.62 14.43
CA SER A 135 -9.19 4.62 13.37
C SER A 135 -7.91 4.52 12.56
N ILE A 136 -7.55 3.28 12.23
CA ILE A 136 -6.56 2.99 11.20
C ILE A 136 -7.32 2.76 9.89
N CYS A 137 -7.19 3.70 8.97
CA CYS A 137 -7.82 3.64 7.65
C CYS A 137 -6.87 2.94 6.68
N ILE A 138 -7.33 1.87 6.05
CA ILE A 138 -6.50 1.00 5.21
C ILE A 138 -7.17 0.83 3.86
N SER A 139 -6.41 1.03 2.79
CA SER A 139 -6.84 0.78 1.42
C SER A 139 -6.06 -0.39 0.84
N ASN A 140 -6.77 -1.44 0.43
CA ASN A 140 -6.21 -2.55 -0.34
C ASN A 140 -6.65 -2.39 -1.81
N THR A 141 -5.72 -1.97 -2.68
CA THR A 141 -5.95 -1.84 -4.13
C THR A 141 -5.57 -3.10 -4.91
N ALA A 142 -5.07 -4.13 -4.23
CA ALA A 142 -4.64 -5.39 -4.85
C ALA A 142 -5.82 -6.24 -5.33
N ASP A 143 -5.51 -7.21 -6.20
CA ASP A 143 -6.44 -8.24 -6.68
C ASP A 143 -6.70 -9.35 -5.63
N ILE A 144 -6.06 -9.25 -4.46
CA ILE A 144 -6.05 -10.30 -3.43
C ILE A 144 -6.44 -9.73 -2.07
N ASP A 145 -7.23 -10.50 -1.33
CA ASP A 145 -7.49 -10.23 0.08
C ASP A 145 -6.17 -10.31 0.87
N THR A 146 -6.06 -9.55 1.95
CA THR A 146 -4.92 -9.65 2.86
C THR A 146 -5.38 -9.63 4.30
N ARG A 147 -4.64 -10.32 5.15
CA ARG A 147 -4.72 -10.19 6.60
C ARG A 147 -3.64 -9.23 7.09
N CYS A 148 -4.01 -8.34 7.99
CA CYS A 148 -3.12 -7.38 8.61
C CYS A 148 -2.91 -7.74 10.08
N LEU A 149 -1.68 -7.61 10.56
CA LEU A 149 -1.30 -7.63 11.97
C LEU A 149 -1.14 -6.18 12.44
N LEU A 150 -1.89 -5.79 13.46
CA LEU A 150 -1.70 -4.56 14.22
C LEU A 150 -0.92 -4.89 15.49
N GLU A 151 0.21 -4.23 15.67
CA GLU A 151 1.00 -4.22 16.90
C GLU A 151 0.86 -2.85 17.56
N VAL A 152 0.57 -2.84 18.86
CA VAL A 152 0.43 -1.64 19.69
C VAL A 152 1.60 -1.61 20.66
N LEU A 153 2.39 -0.54 20.58
CA LEU A 153 3.64 -0.38 21.30
C LEU A 153 3.48 0.73 22.34
N TYR A 154 3.52 0.38 23.62
CA TYR A 154 3.47 1.35 24.71
C TYR A 154 4.85 1.95 24.99
N GLU A 155 4.88 3.22 25.40
CA GLU A 155 6.09 3.81 25.98
C GLU A 155 6.30 3.38 27.45
N ASP A 156 5.21 3.08 28.16
CA ASP A 156 5.24 2.61 29.54
C ASP A 156 5.64 1.14 29.60
N ILE A 157 6.83 0.88 30.14
CA ILE A 157 7.39 -0.47 30.28
C ILE A 157 6.62 -1.38 31.25
N THR A 158 5.69 -0.82 32.03
CA THR A 158 4.81 -1.58 32.92
C THR A 158 3.57 -2.11 32.20
N LEU A 159 3.26 -1.57 31.02
CA LEU A 159 2.20 -2.05 30.14
C LEU A 159 2.77 -3.06 29.14
N GLU A 160 2.04 -4.15 28.93
CA GLU A 160 2.40 -5.13 27.91
C GLU A 160 1.94 -4.68 26.53
N ASN A 161 2.83 -4.77 25.54
CA ASN A 161 2.45 -4.57 24.14
C ASN A 161 1.42 -5.62 23.72
N VAL A 162 0.46 -5.20 22.91
CA VAL A 162 -0.63 -6.05 22.44
C VAL A 162 -0.65 -6.11 20.92
N SER A 163 -1.28 -7.15 20.38
CA SER A 163 -1.46 -7.28 18.94
C SER A 163 -2.77 -7.95 18.59
N CYS A 164 -3.35 -7.59 17.45
CA CYS A 164 -4.51 -8.27 16.90
C CYS A 164 -4.42 -8.34 15.37
N GLU A 165 -5.26 -9.19 14.77
CA GLU A 165 -5.31 -9.34 13.33
C GLU A 165 -6.71 -9.07 12.78
N PHE A 166 -6.77 -8.56 11.56
CA PHE A 166 -8.01 -8.29 10.86
C PHE A 166 -7.81 -8.40 9.35
N ASP A 167 -8.91 -8.65 8.64
CA ASP A 167 -8.89 -8.84 7.19
C ASP A 167 -9.21 -7.53 6.45
N VAL A 168 -8.56 -7.34 5.31
CA VAL A 168 -8.80 -6.23 4.37
C VAL A 168 -9.03 -6.83 2.99
N PRO A 169 -10.30 -6.93 2.53
CA PRO A 169 -10.62 -7.54 1.24
C PRO A 169 -10.01 -6.80 0.06
N ALA A 170 -9.82 -7.50 -1.06
CA ALA A 170 -9.35 -6.97 -2.34
C ALA A 170 -10.23 -5.80 -2.81
N HIS A 171 -9.59 -4.74 -3.32
CA HIS A 171 -10.26 -3.53 -3.82
C HIS A 171 -11.24 -2.91 -2.81
N ARG A 172 -10.89 -2.89 -1.51
CA ARG A 172 -11.72 -2.29 -0.46
C ARG A 172 -10.91 -1.37 0.45
N SER A 173 -11.64 -0.44 1.06
CA SER A 173 -11.17 0.36 2.19
C SER A 173 -11.78 -0.18 3.47
N VAL A 174 -11.01 -0.19 4.55
CA VAL A 174 -11.44 -0.54 5.91
C VAL A 174 -11.07 0.60 6.85
N HIS A 175 -12.05 1.08 7.61
CA HIS A 175 -11.83 2.02 8.71
C HIS A 175 -11.84 1.23 10.01
N TYR A 176 -10.65 0.80 10.44
CA TYR A 176 -10.52 -0.11 11.57
C TYR A 176 -10.54 0.66 12.88
N ARG A 177 -11.67 0.56 13.59
CA ARG A 177 -11.95 1.26 14.85
C ARG A 177 -11.19 0.63 16.00
N LEU A 178 -10.20 1.35 16.53
CA LEU A 178 -9.31 0.87 17.58
C LEU A 178 -9.99 0.80 18.96
N ASP A 179 -11.00 1.64 19.19
CA ASP A 179 -11.81 1.68 20.40
C ASP A 179 -12.75 0.46 20.54
N LYS A 180 -12.98 -0.28 19.46
CA LYS A 180 -13.84 -1.48 19.46
C LYS A 180 -13.08 -2.77 19.70
N LEU A 181 -11.76 -2.70 19.84
CA LEU A 181 -10.93 -3.87 20.07
C LEU A 181 -11.06 -4.30 21.52
N MET A 182 -11.36 -5.57 21.72
CA MET A 182 -11.50 -6.19 23.03
C MET A 182 -10.52 -7.35 23.15
N ASP A 183 -9.99 -7.57 24.35
CA ASP A 183 -9.20 -8.73 24.69
C ASP A 183 -10.07 -9.97 24.93
N GLU A 184 -9.45 -11.10 25.28
CA GLU A 184 -10.16 -12.36 25.54
C GLU A 184 -11.11 -12.31 26.76
N LYS A 185 -10.92 -11.32 27.65
CA LYS A 185 -11.77 -11.10 28.83
C LYS A 185 -12.92 -10.14 28.55
N GLY A 186 -12.96 -9.55 27.35
CA GLY A 186 -13.95 -8.56 26.94
C GLY A 186 -13.62 -7.13 27.39
N GLU A 187 -12.40 -6.90 27.87
CA GLU A 187 -11.91 -5.57 28.22
C GLU A 187 -11.27 -4.88 27.00
N PRO A 188 -11.17 -3.54 26.95
CA PRO A 188 -10.51 -2.86 25.84
C PRO A 188 -9.09 -3.37 25.62
N LEU A 189 -8.79 -3.79 24.39
CA LEU A 189 -7.47 -4.32 24.04
C LEU A 189 -6.37 -3.27 24.21
N ILE A 190 -6.69 -2.02 23.88
CA ILE A 190 -5.79 -0.87 23.98
C ILE A 190 -6.15 -0.07 25.22
N ALA A 191 -5.18 0.13 26.11
CA ALA A 191 -5.36 0.92 27.32
C ALA A 191 -5.76 2.35 26.98
N LYS A 192 -6.76 2.86 27.69
CA LYS A 192 -7.17 4.25 27.59
C LYS A 192 -6.16 5.15 28.28
N ASP A 193 -6.05 6.38 27.78
CA ASP A 193 -5.19 7.45 28.31
C ASP A 193 -3.69 7.08 28.38
N ALA A 194 -3.26 6.15 27.54
CA ALA A 194 -1.86 5.77 27.38
C ALA A 194 -1.39 6.13 25.95
N PRO A 195 -0.26 6.85 25.81
CA PRO A 195 0.36 7.07 24.51
C PRO A 195 0.97 5.77 23.98
N VAL A 196 0.78 5.55 22.68
CA VAL A 196 1.21 4.35 21.96
C VAL A 196 1.70 4.68 20.57
N SER A 197 2.44 3.76 19.96
CA SER A 197 2.67 3.72 18.53
C SER A 197 2.02 2.47 17.92
N TYR A 198 1.66 2.54 16.65
CA TYR A 198 1.10 1.42 15.90
C TYR A 198 2.06 0.96 14.81
N LYS A 199 2.20 -0.35 14.67
CA LYS A 199 2.81 -0.98 13.50
C LYS A 199 1.80 -1.90 12.83
N ILE A 200 1.63 -1.73 11.52
CA ILE A 200 0.72 -2.52 10.71
C ILE A 200 1.56 -3.31 9.71
N THR A 201 1.40 -4.63 9.70
CA THR A 201 2.04 -5.52 8.73
C THR A 201 0.98 -6.28 7.94
N SER A 202 0.91 -6.09 6.62
CA SER A 202 0.05 -6.89 5.74
C SER A 202 0.82 -8.10 5.20
N ARG A 203 0.12 -9.24 5.07
CA ARG A 203 0.76 -10.52 4.71
C ARG A 203 0.90 -10.73 3.21
N ASP A 204 -0.15 -10.41 2.45
CA ASP A 204 -0.28 -10.87 1.06
C ASP A 204 -0.30 -9.70 0.06
N ALA A 205 -0.97 -8.60 0.41
CA ALA A 205 -1.09 -7.40 -0.42
C ALA A 205 -0.31 -6.22 0.15
N ARG A 206 0.20 -5.36 -0.73
CA ARG A 206 0.60 -4.01 -0.39
C ARG A 206 -0.66 -3.19 -0.14
N VAL A 207 -0.63 -2.42 0.95
CA VAL A 207 -1.74 -1.56 1.34
C VAL A 207 -1.25 -0.15 1.60
N VAL A 208 -2.17 0.81 1.64
CA VAL A 208 -1.93 2.17 2.11
C VAL A 208 -2.60 2.37 3.46
N VAL A 209 -1.88 2.97 4.41
CA VAL A 209 -2.36 3.13 5.80
C VAL A 209 -2.34 4.60 6.22
N GLN A 210 -3.42 5.05 6.85
CA GLN A 210 -3.56 6.36 7.46
C GLN A 210 -4.03 6.21 8.91
N GLY A 211 -3.34 6.87 9.84
CA GLY A 211 -3.82 7.05 11.21
C GLY A 211 -4.78 8.23 11.27
N SER A 212 -5.90 8.07 11.99
CA SER A 212 -6.87 9.14 12.22
C SER A 212 -7.35 9.14 13.66
N ARG A 213 -7.52 10.34 14.22
CA ARG A 213 -8.05 10.59 15.56
C ARG A 213 -9.08 11.69 15.49
N ILE A 214 -10.20 11.49 16.17
CA ILE A 214 -11.10 12.57 16.55
C ILE A 214 -11.08 12.69 18.07
N LEU A 215 -10.95 13.91 18.57
CA LEU A 215 -11.16 14.26 19.98
C LEU A 215 -12.34 15.21 20.07
N THR A 216 -13.32 14.89 20.90
CA THR A 216 -14.55 15.68 21.06
C THR A 216 -14.70 16.23 22.47
N SER A 217 -15.34 17.39 22.60
CA SER A 217 -15.70 17.99 23.89
C SER A 217 -16.86 18.97 23.74
N GLY A 218 -17.41 19.43 24.87
CA GLY A 218 -18.62 20.27 24.92
C GLY A 218 -19.90 19.49 24.62
N GLU A 219 -21.07 20.10 24.84
CA GLU A 219 -22.36 19.44 24.58
C GLU A 219 -22.52 19.08 23.09
N ASN A 220 -23.00 17.87 22.80
CA ASN A 220 -23.19 17.32 21.44
C ASN A 220 -21.96 17.49 20.52
N SER A 221 -20.75 17.36 21.08
CA SER A 221 -19.48 17.49 20.34
C SER A 221 -19.27 18.86 19.69
N ALA A 222 -19.78 19.93 20.31
CA ALA A 222 -19.64 21.30 19.80
C ALA A 222 -18.18 21.69 19.50
N PHE A 223 -17.21 21.07 20.18
CA PHE A 223 -15.80 21.15 19.84
C PHE A 223 -15.28 19.79 19.40
N ALA A 224 -14.66 19.74 18.22
CA ALA A 224 -14.01 18.55 17.71
C ALA A 224 -12.67 18.92 17.06
N SER A 225 -11.62 18.18 17.40
CA SER A 225 -10.34 18.22 16.72
C SER A 225 -10.16 16.93 15.92
N PHE A 226 -9.74 17.06 14.67
CA PHE A 226 -9.47 15.95 13.78
C PHE A 226 -7.99 15.97 13.40
N GLY A 227 -7.28 14.90 13.72
CA GLY A 227 -5.92 14.65 13.28
C GLY A 227 -5.89 13.49 12.31
N THR A 228 -5.23 13.67 11.17
CA THR A 228 -4.94 12.56 10.25
C THR A 228 -3.49 12.63 9.80
N VAL A 229 -2.87 11.47 9.65
CA VAL A 229 -1.48 11.36 9.21
C VAL A 229 -1.32 10.12 8.34
N MET A 230 -0.65 10.26 7.20
CA MET A 230 -0.20 9.11 6.44
C MET A 230 0.81 8.35 7.28
N ALA A 231 0.59 7.05 7.47
CA ALA A 231 1.56 6.24 8.19
C ALA A 231 2.91 6.28 7.44
N TRP A 232 4.01 6.15 8.17
CA TRP A 232 5.32 6.01 7.55
C TRP A 232 5.50 4.56 7.09
N CYS A 233 6.09 4.33 5.93
CA CYS A 233 6.52 3.00 5.49
C CYS A 233 8.02 2.99 5.21
N PRO A 234 8.74 1.92 5.60
CA PRO A 234 10.10 1.72 5.14
C PRO A 234 10.07 1.44 3.64
N VAL A 235 10.87 2.20 2.88
CA VAL A 235 11.10 2.01 1.44
C VAL A 235 11.91 0.74 1.15
#